data_AF-A0AAD7MHI9-F1
#
_entry.id   AF-A0AAD7MHI9-F1
#
_cell.length_a   1.000
_cell.length_b   1.000
_cell.length_c   1.000
_cell.angle_alpha   90.00
_cell.angle_beta   90.00
_cell.angle_gamma   90.00
#
_symmetry.space_group_name_H-M   'P 1'
#
loop_
_entity.id
_entity.type
_entity.pdbx_description
1 polymer ?
#
loop_
_entity_poly.entity_id
_entity_poly.type
_entity_poly.pdbx_seq_one_letter_code
_entity_poly.pdbx_strand_id
1 'polypeptide(L)'
;NLPLAYQRTGVSIGDVGRMTPEGVFDFFFNIYRASDDLINAKTPDDFVPLPLINSSEDMLNYWATYRPFPGGEFGFSCMVPNSAVLTLPHGARPEKLENLDCVRRYAAKHADSWYSYVKSRHWMQKDELVGDGFVS
;
A
#
# COMPACT_ATOMS: atom_id res chain seq x y z
N ASN A 1 -2.30 -0.91 -15.56
CA ASN A 1 -3.58 -0.23 -15.86
C ASN A 1 -4.41 -0.27 -14.59
N LEU A 2 -4.62 0.87 -13.91
CA LEU A 2 -5.34 0.93 -12.64
C LEU A 2 -6.86 0.98 -12.85
N PRO A 3 -7.68 0.42 -11.94
CA PRO A 3 -9.14 0.54 -12.02
C PRO A 3 -9.59 2.00 -12.11
N LEU A 4 -10.57 2.31 -12.96
CA LEU A 4 -11.03 3.69 -13.16
C LEU A 4 -11.55 4.34 -11.88
N ALA A 5 -12.19 3.56 -11.00
CA ALA A 5 -12.64 4.04 -9.69
C ALA A 5 -11.44 4.48 -8.83
N TYR A 6 -10.36 3.69 -8.83
CA TYR A 6 -9.15 3.99 -8.08
C TYR A 6 -8.40 5.21 -8.62
N GLN A 7 -8.38 5.43 -9.94
CA GLN A 7 -7.76 6.62 -10.53
C GLN A 7 -8.37 7.94 -10.04
N ARG A 8 -9.64 7.92 -9.60
CA ARG A 8 -10.34 9.12 -9.10
C ARG A 8 -10.06 9.40 -7.63
N THR A 9 -9.83 8.36 -6.83
CA THR A 9 -9.64 8.48 -5.38
C THR A 9 -8.17 8.51 -4.99
N GLY A 10 -7.30 7.90 -5.82
CA GLY A 10 -5.89 7.73 -5.52
C GLY A 10 -5.66 6.75 -4.36
N VAL A 11 -4.43 6.82 -3.83
CA VAL A 11 -3.98 6.00 -2.69
C VAL A 11 -4.83 6.29 -1.46
N SER A 12 -5.27 5.23 -0.79
CA SER A 12 -6.17 5.26 0.36
C SER A 12 -5.70 4.30 1.47
N ILE A 13 -6.19 4.52 2.68
CA ILE A 13 -5.92 3.61 3.80
C ILE A 13 -6.44 2.21 3.46
N GLY A 14 -5.59 1.21 3.70
CA GLY A 14 -5.89 -0.20 3.42
C GLY A 14 -5.43 -0.71 2.06
N ASP A 15 -4.81 0.15 1.24
CA ASP A 15 -4.22 -0.30 -0.02
C ASP A 15 -3.05 -1.26 0.24
N VAL A 16 -3.08 -2.38 -0.47
CA VAL A 16 -1.99 -3.35 -0.59
C VAL A 16 -1.37 -3.14 -1.97
N GLY A 17 -0.07 -2.94 -1.97
CA GLY A 17 0.72 -2.73 -3.16
C GLY A 17 2.18 -3.06 -2.90
N ARG A 18 2.99 -2.97 -3.94
CA ARG A 18 4.45 -3.05 -3.81
C ARG A 18 5.09 -1.69 -4.04
N MET A 19 6.25 -1.50 -3.43
CA MET A 19 7.15 -0.42 -3.80
C MET A 19 8.10 -0.96 -4.89
N THR A 20 8.19 -0.26 -6.02
CA THR A 20 9.18 -0.59 -7.06
C THR A 20 10.57 -0.08 -6.66
N PRO A 21 11.66 -0.56 -7.31
CA PRO A 21 13.01 -0.03 -7.07
C PRO A 21 13.12 1.48 -7.31
N GLU A 22 12.27 2.03 -8.18
CA GLU A 22 12.19 3.47 -8.47
C GLU A 22 11.37 4.25 -7.43
N GLY A 23 10.86 3.58 -6.38
CA GLY A 23 10.06 4.19 -5.32
C GLY A 23 8.60 4.45 -5.70
N VAL A 24 8.10 3.83 -6.77
CA VAL A 24 6.69 3.95 -7.18
C VAL A 24 5.83 2.95 -6.40
N PHE A 25 4.67 3.41 -5.93
CA PHE A 25 3.66 2.52 -5.35
C PHE A 25 2.78 1.91 -6.45
N ASP A 26 2.84 0.58 -6.59
CA ASP A 26 2.05 -0.20 -7.55
C ASP A 26 0.91 -0.93 -6.81
N PHE A 27 -0.32 -0.48 -7.03
CA PHE A 27 -1.53 -0.92 -6.32
C PHE A 27 -2.00 -2.30 -6.77
N PHE A 28 -2.44 -3.13 -5.81
CA PHE A 28 -3.05 -4.44 -6.06
C PHE A 28 -4.53 -4.52 -5.67
N PHE A 29 -4.86 -4.23 -4.42
CA PHE A 29 -6.23 -4.26 -3.88
C PHE A 29 -6.29 -3.48 -2.56
N ASN A 30 -7.49 -3.15 -2.08
CA ASN A 30 -7.73 -2.52 -0.79
C ASN A 30 -8.41 -3.50 0.18
N ILE A 31 -7.85 -3.65 1.39
CA ILE A 31 -8.32 -4.64 2.39
C ILE A 31 -9.71 -4.34 2.95
N TYR A 32 -10.20 -3.10 2.86
CA TYR A 32 -11.52 -2.72 3.37
C TYR A 32 -12.63 -2.83 2.32
N ARG A 33 -12.27 -3.14 1.06
CA ARG A 33 -13.21 -3.25 -0.06
C ARG A 33 -13.52 -4.70 -0.35
N ALA A 34 -14.76 -4.97 -0.77
CA ALA A 34 -15.17 -6.31 -1.19
C ALA A 34 -14.37 -6.78 -2.42
N SER A 35 -14.30 -8.10 -2.66
CA SER A 35 -13.59 -8.66 -3.81
C SER A 35 -14.25 -8.31 -5.15
N ASP A 36 -15.53 -7.94 -5.13
CA ASP A 36 -16.34 -7.51 -6.27
C ASP A 36 -16.48 -5.97 -6.38
N ASP A 37 -15.82 -5.22 -5.50
CA ASP A 37 -15.78 -3.75 -5.56
C ASP A 37 -15.00 -3.26 -6.81
N LEU A 38 -15.45 -2.17 -7.43
CA LEU A 38 -14.81 -1.58 -8.61
C LEU A 38 -13.35 -1.14 -8.39
N ILE A 39 -12.93 -0.91 -7.14
CA ILE A 39 -11.55 -0.64 -6.76
C ILE A 39 -10.74 -1.96 -6.75
N ASN A 40 -11.34 -3.04 -6.28
CA ASN A 40 -10.71 -4.36 -6.19
C ASN A 40 -10.92 -5.16 -7.47
N ALA A 41 -10.22 -4.80 -8.54
CA ALA A 41 -10.34 -5.51 -9.81
C ALA A 41 -9.99 -7.01 -9.74
N LYS A 42 -9.11 -7.40 -8.80
CA LYS A 42 -8.75 -8.79 -8.52
C LYS A 42 -8.09 -8.87 -7.15
N THR A 43 -8.36 -9.95 -6.42
CA THR A 43 -7.86 -10.21 -5.07
C THR A 43 -7.32 -11.65 -4.98
N PRO A 44 -6.59 -12.01 -3.92
CA PRO A 44 -6.29 -13.40 -3.60
C PRO A 44 -7.58 -14.24 -3.46
N ASP A 45 -7.52 -15.53 -3.78
CA ASP A 45 -8.70 -16.41 -3.77
C ASP A 45 -9.35 -16.56 -2.39
N ASP A 46 -8.55 -16.46 -1.32
CA ASP A 46 -8.98 -16.52 0.09
C ASP A 46 -9.29 -15.14 0.68
N PHE A 47 -9.36 -14.09 -0.14
CA PHE A 47 -9.53 -12.72 0.34
C PHE A 47 -10.87 -12.53 1.04
N VAL A 48 -10.82 -11.98 2.25
CA VAL A 48 -11.99 -11.58 3.04
C VAL A 48 -11.79 -10.14 3.49
N PRO A 49 -12.68 -9.19 3.14
CA PRO A 49 -12.51 -7.79 3.53
C PRO A 49 -12.37 -7.64 5.04
N LEU A 50 -11.39 -6.85 5.48
CA LEU A 50 -11.28 -6.42 6.87
C LEU A 50 -12.46 -5.47 7.13
N PRO A 51 -13.37 -5.78 8.08
CA PRO A 51 -14.47 -4.88 8.38
C PRO A 51 -13.92 -3.54 8.88
N LEU A 52 -14.49 -2.44 8.40
CA LEU A 52 -14.31 -1.15 9.05
C LEU A 52 -14.92 -1.28 10.45
N ILE A 53 -14.06 -1.40 11.46
CA ILE A 53 -14.51 -1.23 12.84
C ILE A 53 -14.92 0.24 12.92
N ASN A 54 -16.22 0.50 13.12
CA ASN A 54 -16.77 1.85 13.20
C ASN A 54 -16.03 2.64 14.28
N SER A 55 -14.97 3.35 13.90
CA SER A 55 -14.29 4.32 14.73
C SER A 55 -14.57 5.72 14.18
N SER A 56 -15.87 6.03 14.02
CA SER A 56 -16.28 7.42 13.81
C SER A 56 -15.76 8.35 14.92
N GLU A 57 -15.44 7.81 16.10
CA GLU A 57 -14.79 8.55 17.20
C GLU A 57 -13.26 8.67 17.08
N ASP A 58 -12.53 7.68 16.52
CA ASP A 58 -11.06 7.77 16.39
C ASP A 58 -10.61 8.57 15.15
N MET A 59 -11.48 8.72 14.14
CA MET A 59 -11.15 9.39 12.87
C MET A 59 -11.33 10.92 12.91
N LEU A 60 -11.92 11.51 13.97
CA LEU A 60 -12.41 12.90 13.95
C LEU A 60 -11.65 13.94 14.78
N ASN A 61 -10.48 13.62 15.37
CA ASN A 61 -9.78 14.59 16.24
C ASN A 61 -8.42 15.09 15.76
N TYR A 62 -8.06 14.92 14.49
CA TYR A 62 -6.77 15.43 13.99
C TYR A 62 -6.94 16.49 12.89
N TRP A 63 -7.59 17.61 13.24
CA TRP A 63 -7.31 18.90 12.59
C TRP A 63 -5.98 19.50 13.06
N ALA A 64 -5.12 18.74 13.76
CA ALA A 64 -3.88 19.25 14.32
C ALA A 64 -2.98 19.82 13.20
N THR A 65 -3.00 21.15 13.15
CA THR A 65 -2.04 22.08 12.55
C THR A 65 -1.19 21.47 11.44
N TYR A 66 -1.78 21.27 10.27
CA TYR A 66 -1.03 20.92 9.07
C TYR A 66 -0.10 22.07 8.68
N ARG A 67 1.21 21.81 8.69
CA ARG A 67 2.15 22.57 7.86
C ARG A 67 2.11 21.91 6.48
N PRO A 68 1.79 22.65 5.39
CA PRO A 68 1.93 22.13 4.03
C PRO A 68 3.33 21.55 3.88
N PHE A 69 3.49 20.41 3.19
CA PHE A 69 4.81 19.94 2.76
C PHE A 69 5.46 21.09 1.98
N PRO A 70 6.44 21.81 2.57
CA PRO A 70 7.14 22.86 1.85
C PRO A 70 8.06 22.12 0.89
N GLY A 71 7.92 22.32 -0.41
CA GLY A 71 8.68 21.60 -1.43
C GLY A 71 10.20 21.84 -1.37
N GLY A 72 10.85 21.32 -0.32
CA GLY A 72 12.28 21.41 -0.05
C GLY A 72 12.93 20.03 -0.03
N GLU A 73 14.26 20.02 -0.03
CA GLU A 73 15.07 18.81 0.06
C GLU A 73 15.02 18.26 1.50
N PHE A 74 14.40 17.09 1.67
CA PHE A 74 14.40 16.37 2.94
C PHE A 74 15.35 15.19 2.88
N GLY A 75 16.26 15.12 3.85
CA GLY A 75 17.04 13.93 4.12
C GLY A 75 16.27 12.99 5.03
N PHE A 76 15.97 11.79 4.56
CA PHE A 76 15.45 10.71 5.39
C PHE A 76 16.63 9.81 5.77
N SER A 77 16.74 9.46 7.05
CA SER A 77 17.64 8.39 7.49
C SER A 77 16.78 7.25 8.01
N CYS A 78 17.01 6.04 7.49
CA CYS A 78 16.39 4.85 8.03
C CYS A 78 17.46 3.88 8.52
N MET A 79 17.28 3.36 9.72
CA MET A 79 18.15 2.34 10.32
C MET A 79 17.70 0.91 9.99
N VAL A 80 16.53 0.75 9.35
CA VAL A 80 15.92 -0.55 9.09
C VAL A 80 15.94 -0.83 7.58
N PRO A 81 16.45 -1.98 7.12
CA PRO A 81 16.69 -2.25 5.69
C PRO A 81 15.48 -2.16 4.75
N ASN A 82 14.25 -2.03 5.26
CA ASN A 82 13.01 -2.19 4.47
C ASN A 82 11.95 -1.13 4.78
N SER A 83 12.33 0.11 5.06
CA SER A 83 11.36 1.21 5.22
C SER A 83 11.03 1.86 3.87
N ALA A 84 9.80 2.33 3.72
CA ALA A 84 9.41 3.23 2.65
C ALA A 84 8.84 4.53 3.24
N VAL A 85 9.10 5.65 2.57
CA VAL A 85 8.46 6.94 2.86
C VAL A 85 7.50 7.24 1.72
N LEU A 86 6.24 7.50 2.07
CA LEU A 86 5.22 7.91 1.10
C LEU A 86 5.06 9.43 1.16
N THR A 87 5.43 10.12 0.09
CA THR A 87 5.19 11.55 -0.08
C THR A 87 3.89 11.75 -0.86
N LEU A 88 2.96 12.53 -0.30
CA LEU A 88 1.65 12.76 -0.92
C LEU A 88 1.64 14.09 -1.71
N PRO A 89 0.99 14.13 -2.88
CA PRO A 89 0.90 15.36 -3.67
C PRO A 89 0.05 16.43 -2.97
N HIS A 90 0.22 17.67 -3.40
CA HIS A 90 -0.64 18.77 -2.98
C HIS A 90 -2.11 18.46 -3.33
N GLY A 91 -3.02 18.62 -2.36
CA GLY A 91 -4.44 18.27 -2.50
C GLY A 91 -4.82 16.89 -1.99
N ALA A 92 -3.85 16.05 -1.59
CA ALA A 92 -4.17 14.81 -0.88
C ALA A 92 -4.83 15.10 0.47
N ARG A 93 -5.87 14.33 0.82
CA ARG A 93 -6.51 14.40 2.13
C ARG A 93 -5.74 13.53 3.10
N PRO A 94 -5.18 14.08 4.18
CA PRO A 94 -4.49 13.29 5.17
C PRO A 94 -5.50 12.55 6.04
N GLU A 95 -5.31 11.24 6.15
CA GLU A 95 -6.07 10.38 7.04
C GLU A 95 -5.07 9.55 7.83
N LYS A 96 -5.34 9.38 9.13
CA LYS A 96 -4.50 8.58 10.02
C LYS A 96 -5.38 7.57 10.72
N LEU A 97 -4.96 6.31 10.68
CA LEU A 97 -5.58 5.25 11.44
C LEU A 97 -4.89 5.18 12.81
N GLU A 98 -5.62 5.48 13.89
CA GLU A 98 -5.06 5.49 15.25
C GLU A 98 -4.75 4.08 15.76
N ASN A 99 -5.59 3.10 15.44
CA ASN A 99 -5.39 1.70 15.83
C ASN A 99 -5.00 0.84 14.64
N LEU A 100 -3.72 0.47 14.58
CA LEU A 100 -3.19 -0.41 13.53
C LEU A 100 -3.22 -1.89 13.89
N ASP A 101 -3.65 -2.27 15.09
CA ASP A 101 -3.50 -3.66 15.55
C ASP A 101 -4.36 -4.63 14.75
N CYS A 102 -5.59 -4.24 14.41
CA CYS A 102 -6.46 -5.05 13.56
C CYS A 102 -5.83 -5.23 12.17
N VAL A 103 -5.30 -4.15 11.59
CA VAL A 103 -4.63 -4.16 10.29
C VAL A 103 -3.37 -5.02 10.32
N ARG A 104 -2.54 -4.89 11.36
CA ARG A 104 -1.31 -5.65 11.52
C ARG A 104 -1.59 -7.14 11.67
N ARG A 105 -2.55 -7.52 12.52
CA ARG A 105 -2.94 -8.93 12.68
C ARG A 105 -3.52 -9.49 11.39
N TYR A 106 -4.37 -8.72 10.71
CA TYR A 106 -4.94 -9.11 9.43
C TYR A 106 -3.87 -9.29 8.35
N ALA A 107 -2.98 -8.31 8.18
CA ALA A 107 -1.86 -8.40 7.24
C ALA A 107 -0.94 -9.58 7.55
N ALA A 108 -0.56 -9.79 8.82
CA ALA A 108 0.29 -10.91 9.22
C ALA A 108 -0.37 -12.27 8.93
N LYS A 109 -1.69 -12.39 9.16
CA LYS A 109 -2.45 -13.62 8.89
C LYS A 109 -2.50 -13.96 7.40
N HIS A 110 -2.56 -12.96 6.53
CA HIS A 110 -2.77 -13.17 5.08
C HIS A 110 -1.53 -12.92 4.23
N ALA A 111 -0.39 -12.52 4.83
CA ALA A 111 0.83 -12.13 4.13
C ALA A 111 1.32 -13.19 3.13
N ASP A 112 1.28 -14.47 3.50
CA ASP A 112 1.73 -15.57 2.64
C ASP A 112 0.84 -15.74 1.40
N SER A 113 -0.47 -15.65 1.57
CA SER A 113 -1.43 -15.68 0.45
C SER A 113 -1.20 -14.48 -0.47
N TRP A 114 -1.06 -13.28 0.10
CA TRP A 114 -0.83 -12.06 -0.67
C TRP A 114 0.46 -12.13 -1.47
N TYR A 115 1.54 -12.61 -0.85
CA TYR A 115 2.83 -12.79 -1.52
C TYR A 115 2.74 -13.80 -2.66
N SER A 116 2.03 -14.92 -2.46
CA SER A 116 1.81 -15.93 -3.51
C SER A 116 0.98 -15.38 -4.67
N TYR A 117 -0.08 -14.64 -4.37
CA TYR A 117 -0.94 -13.94 -5.34
C TYR A 117 -0.15 -12.91 -6.16
N VAL A 118 0.72 -12.13 -5.52
CA VAL A 118 1.54 -11.13 -6.21
C VAL A 118 2.57 -11.80 -7.12
N LYS A 119 3.19 -12.91 -6.70
CA LYS A 119 4.15 -13.66 -7.53
C LYS A 119 3.51 -14.39 -8.71
N SER A 120 2.29 -14.91 -8.54
CA SER A 120 1.60 -15.70 -9.59
C SER A 120 1.15 -14.84 -10.76
N ARG A 121 0.94 -13.55 -10.53
CA ARG A 121 0.89 -12.59 -11.61
C ARG A 121 2.33 -12.29 -12.07
N HIS A 122 2.63 -12.64 -13.32
CA HIS A 122 3.97 -12.73 -13.92
C HIS A 122 4.90 -11.51 -13.78
N TRP A 123 5.65 -11.40 -12.68
CA TRP A 123 6.63 -10.32 -12.50
C TRP A 123 8.03 -10.74 -12.03
N MET A 124 8.31 -12.03 -11.81
CA MET A 124 9.64 -12.52 -11.40
C MET A 124 10.57 -12.95 -12.56
N GLN A 125 10.11 -13.02 -13.81
CA GLN A 125 10.99 -13.42 -14.93
C GLN A 125 12.01 -12.36 -15.37
N LYS A 126 11.95 -11.13 -14.84
CA LYS A 126 12.92 -10.07 -15.21
C LYS A 126 14.12 -9.97 -14.27
N ASP A 127 14.00 -10.41 -13.02
CA ASP A 127 15.07 -10.25 -12.03
C ASP A 127 16.00 -11.48 -11.94
N GLU A 128 15.56 -12.66 -12.39
CA GLU A 128 16.40 -13.87 -12.46
C GLU A 128 17.36 -13.91 -13.67
N LEU A 129 17.13 -13.09 -14.70
CA LEU A 129 17.96 -13.09 -15.92
C LEU A 129 19.19 -12.16 -15.88
N VAL A 130 19.46 -11.50 -14.74
CA VAL A 130 20.64 -10.63 -14.56
C VAL A 130 21.63 -11.21 -13.53
N GLY A 131 21.34 -12.38 -12.96
CA GLY A 131 22.13 -12.99 -11.89
C GLY A 131 22.90 -14.23 -12.31
N ASP A 132 23.64 -14.20 -13.43
CA ASP A 132 24.76 -15.13 -13.67
C ASP A 132 25.65 -14.57 -14.78
N GLY A 133 26.62 -13.75 -14.38
CA GLY A 133 27.54 -13.07 -15.29
C GLY A 133 28.81 -12.58 -14.61
N PHE A 134 29.36 -13.37 -13.69
CA PHE A 134 30.77 -13.28 -13.30
C PHE A 134 31.49 -14.50 -13.83
N VAL A 135 32.23 -14.33 -14.92
CA VAL A 135 33.34 -15.22 -15.27
C VAL A 135 34.60 -14.36 -15.25
N SER A 136 35.48 -14.70 -14.32
CA SER A 136 36.88 -14.26 -14.23
C SER A 136 37.69 -14.62 -15.46
#